data_AF-A0A7W9FXK0-F1
#
_entry.id   AF-A0A7W9FXK0-F1
#
_cell.length_a   1.000
_cell.length_b   1.000
_cell.length_c   1.000
_cell.angle_alpha   90.00
_cell.angle_beta   90.00
_cell.angle_gamma   90.00
#
_symmetry.space_group_name_H-M   'P 1'
#
loop_
_entity.id
_entity.type
_entity.pdbx_description
1 polymer ?
#
loop_
_entity_poly.entity_id
_entity_poly.type
_entity_poly.pdbx_seq_one_letter_code
_entity_poly.pdbx_strand_id
1 'polypeptide(L)'
;MGDSPGERGAQRIVVGGAGELPAWLLDGMFRLRHTVFYERLRWDVESLNGRERDFYDDCDPVYVIGYAQDRQEVTGCCRLLPTVGPYMLRDVFSEALRGGRAPCDPAVWELSRLATAGAWSHKATVGFGPLARALLREAFRWVDQRGHTVVAVSSVAVERSVNAMGVPTRRLGDGGATRLGSLLCSAYTTSTRDFLDKVGQ
;
A
#
# COMPACT_ATOMS: atom_id res chain seq x y z
N MET A 1 37.60 -8.57 -18.31
CA MET A 1 36.20 -8.18 -18.56
C MET A 1 35.49 -8.25 -17.21
N GLY A 2 35.67 -7.22 -16.38
CA GLY A 2 35.15 -7.20 -15.02
C GLY A 2 33.72 -6.71 -15.04
N ASP A 3 32.80 -7.55 -14.56
CA ASP A 3 31.44 -7.14 -14.26
C ASP A 3 31.49 -6.41 -12.91
N SER A 4 31.54 -5.08 -12.96
CA SER A 4 31.46 -4.24 -11.76
C SER A 4 30.05 -4.35 -11.18
N PRO A 5 29.89 -4.64 -9.88
CA PRO A 5 28.57 -4.68 -9.26
C PRO A 5 28.00 -3.26 -9.31
N GLY A 6 26.97 -3.06 -10.13
CA GLY A 6 26.30 -1.78 -10.30
C GLY A 6 25.98 -1.19 -8.93
N GLU A 7 26.46 0.03 -8.70
CA GLU A 7 26.11 0.84 -7.55
C GLU A 7 24.59 0.87 -7.45
N ARG A 8 24.04 0.23 -6.41
CA ARG A 8 22.63 0.36 -6.08
C ARG A 8 22.40 1.82 -5.73
N GLY A 9 21.84 2.59 -6.66
CA GLY A 9 21.43 3.98 -6.44
C GLY A 9 20.72 4.12 -5.11
N ALA A 10 21.10 5.15 -4.32
CA ALA A 10 20.62 5.32 -2.95
C ALA A 10 19.08 5.39 -2.94
N GLN A 11 18.44 4.34 -2.43
CA GLN A 11 17.00 4.29 -2.25
C GLN A 11 16.61 5.23 -1.11
N ARG A 12 15.63 6.09 -1.36
CA ARG A 12 15.06 7.02 -0.38
C ARG A 12 13.57 6.77 -0.27
N ILE A 13 13.02 7.05 0.90
CA ILE A 13 11.58 7.03 1.16
C ILE A 13 11.18 8.39 1.73
N VAL A 14 10.11 8.95 1.21
CA VAL A 14 9.48 10.17 1.73
C VAL A 14 8.03 9.89 2.09
N VAL A 15 7.52 10.60 3.09
CA VAL A 15 6.13 10.54 3.52
C VAL A 15 5.59 11.96 3.59
N GLY A 16 4.42 12.21 3.02
CA GLY A 16 3.80 13.53 3.06
C GLY A 16 2.44 13.58 2.39
N GLY A 17 1.69 14.64 2.66
CA GLY A 17 0.46 14.95 1.95
C GLY A 17 0.72 15.31 0.48
N ALA A 18 -0.29 15.18 -0.37
CA ALA A 18 -0.17 15.49 -1.80
C ALA A 18 0.39 16.92 -2.06
N GLY A 19 -0.04 17.91 -1.27
CA GLY A 19 0.45 19.29 -1.40
C GLY A 19 1.87 19.55 -0.88
N GLU A 20 2.46 18.61 -0.13
CA GLU A 20 3.77 18.74 0.49
C GLU A 20 4.88 18.09 -0.34
N LEU A 21 4.50 17.19 -1.26
CA LEU A 21 5.44 16.39 -2.03
C LEU A 21 5.78 17.05 -3.38
N PRO A 22 7.05 16.97 -3.83
CA PRO A 22 7.45 17.44 -5.15
C PRO A 22 6.61 16.85 -6.28
N ALA A 23 6.23 17.68 -7.26
CA ALA A 23 5.38 17.28 -8.37
C ALA A 23 5.91 16.06 -9.16
N TRP A 24 7.24 15.94 -9.31
CA TRP A 24 7.86 14.81 -10.01
C TRP A 24 7.69 13.47 -9.27
N LEU A 25 7.63 13.48 -7.92
CA LEU A 25 7.37 12.28 -7.12
C LEU A 25 5.93 11.84 -7.28
N LEU A 26 4.97 12.79 -7.25
CA LEU A 26 3.56 12.50 -7.46
C LEU A 26 3.32 11.95 -8.87
N ASP A 27 3.88 12.60 -9.90
CA ASP A 27 3.79 12.14 -11.28
C ASP A 27 4.37 10.74 -11.46
N GLY A 28 5.60 10.51 -10.95
CA GLY A 28 6.27 9.22 -11.00
C GLY A 28 5.48 8.13 -10.27
N MET A 29 4.86 8.45 -9.14
CA MET A 29 3.98 7.54 -8.40
C MET A 29 2.75 7.16 -9.23
N PHE A 30 2.03 8.11 -9.83
CA PHE A 30 0.85 7.80 -10.64
C PHE A 30 1.20 6.97 -11.89
N ARG A 31 2.39 7.20 -12.47
CA ARG A 31 2.91 6.38 -13.60
C ARG A 31 3.29 4.98 -13.14
N LEU A 32 3.94 4.83 -11.99
CA LEU A 32 4.21 3.52 -11.40
C LEU A 32 2.90 2.76 -11.13
N ARG A 33 1.91 3.44 -10.57
CA ARG A 33 0.58 2.86 -10.31
C ARG A 33 -0.09 2.40 -11.60
N HIS A 34 -0.01 3.16 -12.68
CA HIS A 34 -0.48 2.72 -14.00
C HIS A 34 0.21 1.43 -14.43
N THR A 35 1.54 1.39 -14.44
CA THR A 35 2.28 0.20 -14.85
C THR A 35 1.95 -1.02 -13.99
N VAL A 36 1.77 -0.84 -12.68
CA VAL A 36 1.45 -1.94 -11.76
C VAL A 36 -0.01 -2.37 -11.90
N PHE A 37 -0.97 -1.48 -11.64
CA PHE A 37 -2.38 -1.84 -11.51
C PHE A 37 -3.08 -2.01 -12.87
N TYR A 38 -2.82 -1.12 -13.82
CA TYR A 38 -3.45 -1.15 -15.13
C TYR A 38 -2.74 -2.10 -16.10
N GLU A 39 -1.44 -1.94 -16.33
CA GLU A 39 -0.73 -2.72 -17.35
C GLU A 39 -0.41 -4.16 -16.89
N ARG A 40 0.22 -4.31 -15.72
CA ARG A 40 0.71 -5.62 -15.24
C ARG A 40 -0.38 -6.47 -14.62
N LEU A 41 -1.19 -5.88 -13.75
CA LEU A 41 -2.23 -6.62 -13.01
C LEU A 41 -3.57 -6.66 -13.72
N ARG A 42 -3.78 -5.79 -14.73
CA ARG A 42 -5.02 -5.73 -15.52
C ARG A 42 -6.25 -5.56 -14.63
N TRP A 43 -6.12 -4.78 -13.56
CA TRP A 43 -7.27 -4.41 -12.74
C TRP A 43 -8.13 -3.40 -13.49
N ASP A 44 -9.42 -3.40 -13.20
CA ASP A 44 -10.34 -2.39 -13.70
C ASP A 44 -10.15 -1.11 -12.89
N VAL A 45 -9.21 -0.27 -13.31
CA VAL A 45 -8.83 0.99 -12.67
C VAL A 45 -8.83 2.12 -13.68
N GLU A 46 -9.19 3.31 -13.23
CA GLU A 46 -9.12 4.50 -14.06
C GLU A 46 -7.66 4.84 -14.37
N SER A 47 -7.34 4.93 -15.64
CA SER A 47 -6.03 5.40 -16.06
C SER A 47 -6.10 6.29 -17.28
N LEU A 48 -5.49 7.47 -17.17
CA LEU A 48 -5.48 8.50 -18.20
C LEU A 48 -4.03 8.93 -18.47
N ASN A 49 -3.63 8.95 -19.75
CA ASN A 49 -2.29 9.38 -20.17
C ASN A 49 -1.16 8.69 -19.39
N GLY A 50 -1.28 7.38 -19.16
CA GLY A 50 -0.29 6.57 -18.46
C GLY A 50 -0.18 6.85 -16.95
N ARG A 51 -1.22 7.41 -16.33
CA ARG A 51 -1.30 7.69 -14.89
C ARG A 51 -2.55 7.02 -14.31
N GLU A 52 -2.40 6.24 -13.26
CA GLU A 52 -3.53 5.70 -12.49
C GLU A 52 -3.77 6.62 -11.30
N ARG A 53 -4.95 7.22 -11.26
CA ARG A 53 -5.43 8.15 -10.24
C ARG A 53 -6.92 7.94 -10.09
N ASP A 54 -7.42 7.93 -8.86
CA ASP A 54 -8.84 7.78 -8.56
C ASP A 54 -9.35 8.94 -7.70
N PHE A 55 -10.65 8.95 -7.41
CA PHE A 55 -11.30 9.96 -6.55
C PHE A 55 -10.63 10.14 -5.18
N TYR A 56 -10.06 9.08 -4.61
CA TYR A 56 -9.46 9.14 -3.27
C TYR A 56 -8.10 9.84 -3.26
N ASP A 57 -7.49 10.05 -4.44
CA ASP A 57 -6.29 10.88 -4.56
C ASP A 57 -6.59 12.37 -4.32
N ASP A 58 -7.86 12.76 -4.31
CA ASP A 58 -8.36 14.11 -3.99
C ASP A 58 -8.91 14.22 -2.56
N CYS A 59 -8.86 13.15 -1.77
CA CYS A 59 -9.41 13.09 -0.41
C CYS A 59 -8.33 13.31 0.66
N ASP A 60 -7.45 14.30 0.44
CA ASP A 60 -6.30 14.63 1.30
C ASP A 60 -5.42 13.41 1.69
N PRO A 61 -4.95 12.62 0.72
CA PRO A 61 -4.14 11.44 0.99
C PRO A 61 -2.76 11.80 1.51
N VAL A 62 -2.21 10.88 2.31
CA VAL A 62 -0.79 10.83 2.62
C VAL A 62 -0.15 9.73 1.78
N TYR A 63 0.92 10.07 1.07
CA TYR A 63 1.67 9.11 0.28
C TYR A 63 2.98 8.75 0.96
N VAL A 64 3.35 7.48 0.84
CA VAL A 64 4.70 6.99 1.14
C VAL A 64 5.31 6.61 -0.18
N ILE A 65 6.38 7.29 -0.60
CA ILE A 65 6.99 7.12 -1.92
C ILE A 65 8.46 6.75 -1.77
N GLY A 66 8.83 5.61 -2.36
CA GLY A 66 10.20 5.15 -2.51
C GLY A 66 10.75 5.55 -3.88
N TYR A 67 11.97 6.08 -3.93
CA TYR A 67 12.61 6.48 -5.18
C TYR A 67 14.13 6.27 -5.16
N ALA A 68 14.68 6.05 -6.35
CA ALA A 68 16.12 6.02 -6.58
C ALA A 68 16.62 7.47 -6.76
N GLN A 69 17.43 7.95 -5.81
CA GLN A 69 17.84 9.36 -5.75
C GLN A 69 18.71 9.78 -6.94
N ASP A 70 19.57 8.89 -7.42
CA ASP A 70 20.48 9.07 -8.54
C ASP A 70 19.76 9.27 -9.88
N ARG A 71 18.64 8.56 -10.08
CA ARG A 71 17.88 8.55 -11.34
C ARG A 71 16.58 9.35 -11.27
N GLN A 72 16.27 9.93 -10.11
CA GLN A 72 14.98 10.58 -9.81
C GLN A 72 13.79 9.72 -10.25
N GLU A 73 13.88 8.41 -9.98
CA GLU A 73 12.90 7.42 -10.44
C GLU A 73 12.11 6.88 -9.27
N VAL A 74 10.77 6.96 -9.33
CA VAL A 74 9.89 6.34 -8.32
C VAL A 74 9.91 4.83 -8.47
N THR A 75 10.28 4.13 -7.40
CA THR A 75 10.45 2.67 -7.38
C THR A 75 9.37 1.96 -6.59
N GLY A 76 8.62 2.67 -5.75
CA GLY A 76 7.52 2.10 -4.97
C GLY A 76 6.65 3.16 -4.30
N CYS A 77 5.42 2.78 -3.94
CA CYS A 77 4.53 3.65 -3.19
C CYS A 77 3.48 2.88 -2.38
N CYS A 78 2.86 3.56 -1.42
CA CYS A 78 1.52 3.27 -0.92
C CYS A 78 0.79 4.57 -0.52
N ARG A 79 -0.52 4.47 -0.32
CA ARG A 79 -1.41 5.58 0.06
C ARG A 79 -2.04 5.29 1.42
N LEU A 80 -2.17 6.34 2.24
CA LEU A 80 -2.84 6.36 3.53
C LEU A 80 -4.01 7.36 3.50
N LEU A 81 -5.17 6.95 4.03
CA LEU A 81 -6.35 7.79 4.19
C LEU A 81 -6.98 7.62 5.58
N PRO A 82 -7.47 8.69 6.22
CA PRO A 82 -8.14 8.58 7.51
C PRO A 82 -9.54 7.94 7.33
N THR A 83 -9.90 6.98 8.19
CA THR A 83 -11.20 6.28 8.04
C THR A 83 -12.43 7.11 8.41
N VAL A 84 -12.23 8.29 9.01
CA VAL A 84 -13.30 9.28 9.23
C VAL A 84 -13.70 10.00 7.93
N GLY A 85 -12.88 9.95 6.88
CA GLY A 85 -13.15 10.52 5.55
C GLY A 85 -13.58 9.46 4.52
N PRO A 86 -13.58 9.80 3.21
CA PRO A 86 -13.69 8.84 2.11
C PRO A 86 -12.52 7.85 2.05
N TYR A 87 -12.81 6.56 1.89
CA TYR A 87 -11.77 5.52 1.73
C TYR A 87 -12.33 4.26 1.05
N MET A 88 -11.45 3.47 0.42
CA MET A 88 -11.88 2.46 -0.55
C MET A 88 -12.62 1.27 0.05
N LEU A 89 -12.17 0.76 1.20
CA LEU A 89 -12.78 -0.42 1.82
C LEU A 89 -14.26 -0.18 2.15
N ARG A 90 -14.64 1.02 2.60
CA ARG A 90 -16.05 1.36 2.85
C ARG A 90 -16.81 1.62 1.56
N ASP A 91 -16.21 2.35 0.64
CA ASP A 91 -16.96 2.99 -0.45
C ASP A 91 -16.96 2.15 -1.73
N VAL A 92 -15.95 1.30 -1.96
CA VAL A 92 -15.79 0.43 -3.15
C VAL A 92 -15.80 -1.05 -2.81
N PHE A 93 -15.13 -1.46 -1.73
CA PHE A 93 -14.92 -2.88 -1.39
C PHE A 93 -15.72 -3.31 -0.17
N SER A 94 -16.90 -2.73 0.05
CA SER A 94 -17.73 -2.98 1.24
C SER A 94 -18.15 -4.44 1.39
N GLU A 95 -18.27 -5.18 0.30
CA GLU A 95 -18.52 -6.63 0.32
C GLU A 95 -17.40 -7.44 0.99
N ALA A 96 -16.17 -6.89 1.05
CA ALA A 96 -15.05 -7.49 1.79
C ALA A 96 -15.21 -7.36 3.31
N LEU A 97 -16.11 -6.51 3.80
CA LEU A 97 -16.45 -6.39 5.23
C LEU A 97 -17.34 -7.54 5.70
N ARG A 98 -17.97 -8.29 4.79
CA ARG A 98 -18.75 -9.51 5.09
C ARG A 98 -19.78 -9.31 6.22
N GLY A 99 -20.60 -8.27 6.07
CA GLY A 99 -21.62 -7.89 7.06
C GLY A 99 -21.08 -7.16 8.30
N GLY A 100 -19.75 -7.02 8.42
CA GLY A 100 -19.11 -6.17 9.41
C GLY A 100 -19.27 -4.68 9.13
N ARG A 101 -19.01 -3.86 10.15
CA ARG A 101 -19.01 -2.40 10.02
C ARG A 101 -17.65 -1.91 9.52
N ALA A 102 -17.67 -1.01 8.56
CA ALA A 102 -16.48 -0.31 8.12
C ALA A 102 -15.96 0.60 9.25
N PRO A 103 -14.65 0.64 9.56
CA PRO A 103 -14.10 1.55 10.55
C PRO A 103 -14.43 3.02 10.24
N CYS A 104 -14.68 3.81 11.28
CA CYS A 104 -14.84 5.26 11.18
C CYS A 104 -14.29 5.85 12.48
N ASP A 105 -12.96 5.94 12.56
CA ASP A 105 -12.25 6.26 13.78
C ASP A 105 -10.98 7.06 13.44
N PRO A 106 -10.71 8.22 14.09
CA PRO A 106 -9.53 9.03 13.80
C PRO A 106 -8.21 8.30 14.08
N ALA A 107 -8.22 7.26 14.92
CA ALA A 107 -7.05 6.44 15.20
C ALA A 107 -6.84 5.28 14.19
N VAL A 108 -7.73 5.14 13.19
CA VAL A 108 -7.67 4.10 12.16
C VAL A 108 -7.49 4.71 10.78
N TRP A 109 -6.48 4.23 10.06
CA TRP A 109 -6.11 4.69 8.71
C TRP A 109 -6.20 3.54 7.69
N GLU A 110 -6.76 3.79 6.51
CA GLU A 110 -6.71 2.85 5.40
C GLU A 110 -5.33 2.90 4.74
N LEU A 111 -4.73 1.73 4.48
CA LEU A 111 -3.62 1.58 3.54
C LEU A 111 -4.11 0.97 2.22
N SER A 112 -3.86 1.68 1.13
CA SER A 112 -4.18 1.25 -0.23
C SER A 112 -3.01 1.48 -1.20
N ARG A 113 -3.15 1.02 -2.45
CA ARG A 113 -2.20 1.28 -3.56
C ARG A 113 -0.74 0.93 -3.27
N LEU A 114 -0.48 -0.16 -2.54
CA LEU A 114 0.88 -0.68 -2.41
C LEU A 114 1.40 -1.18 -3.76
N ALA A 115 2.41 -0.50 -4.31
CA ALA A 115 3.02 -0.82 -5.60
C ALA A 115 4.55 -0.75 -5.52
N THR A 116 5.22 -1.63 -6.27
CA THR A 116 6.68 -1.59 -6.46
C THR A 116 7.01 -1.89 -7.93
N ALA A 117 8.05 -1.22 -8.44
CA ALA A 117 8.52 -1.35 -9.82
C ALA A 117 9.07 -2.75 -10.12
N GLY A 118 9.68 -3.39 -9.11
CA GLY A 118 10.08 -4.80 -9.20
C GLY A 118 8.89 -5.71 -9.49
N ALA A 119 9.15 -6.87 -10.11
CA ALA A 119 8.14 -7.90 -10.36
C ALA A 119 7.69 -8.55 -9.05
N TRP A 120 6.86 -7.85 -8.27
CA TRP A 120 6.12 -8.48 -7.20
C TRP A 120 4.89 -9.17 -7.80
N SER A 121 4.88 -10.50 -7.68
CA SER A 121 3.76 -11.32 -8.08
C SER A 121 2.81 -11.44 -6.90
N HIS A 122 1.52 -11.12 -7.07
CA HIS A 122 0.49 -11.50 -6.07
C HIS A 122 0.33 -13.02 -5.94
N LYS A 123 1.01 -13.81 -6.79
CA LYS A 123 1.16 -15.27 -6.66
C LYS A 123 2.41 -15.65 -5.86
N ALA A 124 3.28 -14.70 -5.51
CA ALA A 124 4.45 -14.97 -4.66
C ALA A 124 3.95 -15.46 -3.31
N THR A 125 4.30 -16.69 -2.98
CA THR A 125 3.78 -17.42 -1.83
C THR A 125 4.42 -16.97 -0.52
N VAL A 126 5.50 -16.16 -0.56
CA VAL A 126 6.28 -15.77 0.63
C VAL A 126 6.78 -14.33 0.56
N GLY A 127 6.22 -13.48 1.43
CA GLY A 127 6.83 -12.24 1.92
C GLY A 127 6.87 -11.05 0.97
N PHE A 128 7.06 -9.87 1.54
CA PHE A 128 7.35 -8.64 0.80
C PHE A 128 8.84 -8.54 0.49
N GLY A 129 9.19 -8.04 -0.71
CA GLY A 129 10.57 -7.64 -1.01
C GLY A 129 11.04 -6.47 -0.12
N PRO A 130 12.36 -6.19 -0.06
CA PRO A 130 12.92 -5.17 0.85
C PRO A 130 12.28 -3.78 0.73
N LEU A 131 12.02 -3.32 -0.49
CA LEU A 131 11.39 -2.02 -0.73
C LEU A 131 9.96 -1.97 -0.19
N ALA A 132 9.14 -2.99 -0.48
CA ALA A 132 7.77 -3.06 0.02
C ALA A 132 7.73 -3.10 1.55
N ARG A 133 8.65 -3.83 2.21
CA ARG A 133 8.78 -3.81 3.67
C ARG A 133 9.14 -2.43 4.20
N ALA A 134 10.09 -1.74 3.57
CA ALA A 134 10.49 -0.40 3.98
C ALA A 134 9.36 0.63 3.81
N LEU A 135 8.60 0.55 2.71
CA LEU A 135 7.41 1.40 2.50
C LEU A 135 6.34 1.16 3.57
N LEU A 136 6.01 -0.11 3.83
CA LEU A 136 5.04 -0.45 4.87
C LEU A 136 5.54 0.01 6.25
N ARG A 137 6.82 -0.15 6.56
CA ARG A 137 7.38 0.33 7.83
C ARG A 137 7.23 1.84 7.99
N GLU A 138 7.56 2.64 6.98
CA GLU A 138 7.38 4.10 7.08
C GLU A 138 5.89 4.49 7.11
N ALA A 139 5.01 3.77 6.41
CA ALA A 139 3.57 3.97 6.50
C ALA A 139 3.06 3.74 7.92
N PHE A 140 3.41 2.59 8.51
CA PHE A 140 3.02 2.24 9.87
C PHE A 140 3.61 3.18 10.91
N ARG A 141 4.87 3.60 10.74
CA ARG A 141 5.54 4.58 11.63
C ARG A 141 4.89 5.96 11.56
N TRP A 142 4.42 6.37 10.39
CA TRP A 142 3.69 7.62 10.21
C TRP A 142 2.31 7.57 10.88
N VAL A 143 1.59 6.45 10.73
CA VAL A 143 0.28 6.25 11.37
C VAL A 143 0.42 6.16 12.89
N ASP A 144 1.46 5.50 13.42
CA ASP A 144 1.69 5.32 14.87
C ASP A 144 1.78 6.66 15.65
N GLN A 145 2.18 7.73 14.99
CA GLN A 145 2.23 9.07 15.58
C GLN A 145 0.85 9.74 15.73
N ARG A 146 -0.20 9.19 15.09
CA ARG A 146 -1.53 9.82 14.91
C ARG A 146 -2.69 8.88 15.22
N GLY A 147 -2.44 7.58 15.21
CA GLY A 147 -3.41 6.52 15.41
C GLY A 147 -2.68 5.23 15.77
N HIS A 148 -3.42 4.14 15.91
CA HIS A 148 -2.87 2.88 16.40
C HIS A 148 -3.21 1.69 15.51
N THR A 149 -3.90 1.92 14.39
CA THR A 149 -4.39 0.83 13.55
C THR A 149 -4.41 1.20 12.08
N VAL A 150 -3.92 0.28 11.26
CA VAL A 150 -4.06 0.31 9.81
C VAL A 150 -5.12 -0.70 9.40
N VAL A 151 -6.08 -0.30 8.58
CA VAL A 151 -7.02 -1.19 7.90
C VAL A 151 -6.62 -1.33 6.43
N ALA A 152 -6.75 -2.52 5.86
CA ALA A 152 -6.50 -2.74 4.45
C ALA A 152 -7.50 -3.75 3.88
N VAL A 153 -7.83 -3.58 2.60
CA VAL A 153 -8.36 -4.63 1.74
C VAL A 153 -7.29 -5.01 0.74
N SER A 154 -6.94 -6.28 0.71
CA SER A 154 -5.89 -6.78 -0.18
C SER A 154 -6.18 -8.23 -0.58
N SER A 155 -5.40 -8.77 -1.52
CA SER A 155 -5.49 -10.20 -1.80
C SER A 155 -5.06 -11.01 -0.58
N VAL A 156 -5.62 -12.20 -0.38
CA VAL A 156 -5.24 -13.10 0.74
C VAL A 156 -3.73 -13.44 0.70
N ALA A 157 -3.09 -13.39 -0.47
CA ALA A 157 -1.64 -13.56 -0.60
C ALA A 157 -0.83 -12.42 0.05
N VAL A 158 -1.34 -11.18 -0.01
CA VAL A 158 -0.75 -10.01 0.68
C VAL A 158 -0.89 -10.17 2.18
N GLU A 159 -2.08 -10.49 2.67
CA GLU A 159 -2.32 -10.75 4.10
C GLU A 159 -1.41 -11.87 4.62
N ARG A 160 -1.26 -12.96 3.86
CA ARG A 160 -0.32 -14.05 4.20
C ARG A 160 1.12 -13.55 4.25
N SER A 161 1.53 -12.68 3.35
CA SER A 161 2.85 -12.05 3.39
C SER A 161 3.05 -11.16 4.62
N VAL A 162 2.00 -10.49 5.10
CA VAL A 162 2.01 -9.76 6.39
C VAL A 162 2.19 -10.74 7.55
N ASN A 163 1.34 -11.77 7.63
CA ASN A 163 1.41 -12.78 8.69
C ASN A 163 2.73 -13.55 8.70
N ALA A 164 3.34 -13.79 7.53
CA ALA A 164 4.65 -14.45 7.40
C ALA A 164 5.80 -13.63 7.98
N MET A 165 5.63 -12.31 8.17
CA MET A 165 6.57 -11.46 8.91
C MET A 165 6.35 -11.54 10.44
N GLY A 166 5.47 -12.42 10.92
CA GLY A 166 5.11 -12.54 12.34
C GLY A 166 4.18 -11.44 12.84
N VAL A 167 3.62 -10.63 11.93
CA VAL A 167 2.68 -9.55 12.25
C VAL A 167 1.27 -10.11 12.34
N PRO A 168 0.59 -10.03 13.49
CA PRO A 168 -0.80 -10.45 13.61
C PRO A 168 -1.73 -9.55 12.79
N THR A 169 -2.69 -10.17 12.11
CA THR A 169 -3.79 -9.49 11.42
C THR A 169 -5.12 -9.96 11.98
N ARG A 170 -6.11 -9.07 12.01
CA ARG A 170 -7.48 -9.40 12.40
C ARG A 170 -8.42 -9.08 11.24
N ARG A 171 -8.99 -10.12 10.64
CA ARG A 171 -10.02 -9.94 9.60
C ARG A 171 -11.30 -9.35 10.17
N LEU A 172 -11.97 -8.55 9.36
CA LEU A 172 -13.25 -7.92 9.67
C LEU A 172 -14.43 -8.86 9.36
N GLY A 173 -15.62 -8.52 9.87
CA GLY A 173 -16.84 -9.29 9.63
C GLY A 173 -16.79 -10.70 10.21
N ASP A 174 -17.20 -11.66 9.40
CA ASP A 174 -17.17 -13.10 9.72
C ASP A 174 -15.76 -13.72 9.63
N GLY A 175 -14.72 -12.94 9.29
CA GLY A 175 -13.34 -13.41 9.12
C GLY A 175 -13.06 -14.13 7.79
N GLY A 176 -14.06 -14.21 6.91
CA GLY A 176 -13.95 -14.81 5.59
C GLY A 176 -13.18 -13.95 4.59
N ALA A 177 -12.84 -14.56 3.46
CA ALA A 177 -12.35 -13.83 2.29
C ALA A 177 -13.51 -13.64 1.30
N THR A 178 -13.48 -12.53 0.55
CA THR A 178 -14.46 -12.20 -0.49
C THR A 178 -13.76 -12.15 -1.85
N ARG A 179 -14.42 -12.64 -2.89
CA ARG A 179 -13.88 -12.58 -4.25
C ARG A 179 -14.22 -11.22 -4.86
N LEU A 180 -13.19 -10.41 -5.13
CA LEU A 180 -13.29 -9.10 -5.77
C LEU A 180 -12.71 -9.24 -7.18
N GLY A 181 -13.58 -9.32 -8.19
CA GLY A 181 -13.19 -9.68 -9.55
C GLY A 181 -12.52 -11.06 -9.62
N SER A 182 -11.28 -11.13 -10.12
CA SER A 182 -10.52 -12.38 -10.22
C SER A 182 -9.75 -12.75 -8.95
N LEU A 183 -9.66 -11.84 -7.97
CA LEU A 183 -8.85 -12.01 -6.77
C LEU A 183 -9.67 -12.43 -5.56
N LEU A 184 -9.09 -13.32 -4.75
CA LEU A 184 -9.61 -13.61 -3.41
C LEU A 184 -8.97 -12.62 -2.43
N CYS A 185 -9.79 -11.78 -1.81
CA CYS A 185 -9.37 -10.68 -0.96
C CYS A 185 -9.89 -10.82 0.47
N SER A 186 -9.20 -10.19 1.41
CA SER A 186 -9.62 -10.07 2.81
C SER A 186 -9.52 -8.61 3.25
N ALA A 187 -10.47 -8.19 4.08
CA ALA A 187 -10.40 -6.93 4.80
C ALA A 187 -9.91 -7.21 6.22
N TYR A 188 -8.84 -6.56 6.66
CA TYR A 188 -8.24 -6.81 7.97
C TYR A 188 -7.60 -5.56 8.55
N THR A 189 -7.46 -5.56 9.87
CA THR A 189 -6.75 -4.55 10.64
C THR A 189 -5.43 -5.09 11.15
N THR A 190 -4.45 -4.20 11.25
CA THR A 190 -3.13 -4.44 11.84
C THR A 190 -2.82 -3.32 12.83
N SER A 191 -2.40 -3.68 14.03
CA SER A 191 -1.90 -2.72 15.05
C SER A 191 -0.59 -2.09 14.57
N THR A 192 -0.43 -0.77 14.77
CA THR A 192 0.83 -0.09 14.41
C THR A 192 2.00 -0.64 15.20
N ARG A 193 1.80 -0.80 16.51
CA ARG A 193 2.76 -1.37 17.44
C ARG A 193 3.17 -2.79 17.03
N ASP A 194 2.21 -3.67 16.78
CA ASP A 194 2.51 -5.07 16.44
C ASP A 194 3.32 -5.17 15.14
N PHE A 195 3.03 -4.30 14.16
CA PHE A 195 3.79 -4.25 12.92
C PHE A 195 5.22 -3.76 13.17
N LEU A 196 5.39 -2.64 13.88
CA LEU A 196 6.70 -2.02 14.12
C LEU A 196 7.61 -2.88 15.00
N ASP A 197 7.05 -3.59 15.98
CA ASP A 197 7.79 -4.52 16.85
C ASP A 197 8.33 -5.73 16.08
N LYS A 198 7.64 -6.17 15.01
CA LYS A 198 7.99 -7.38 14.24
C LYS A 198 8.80 -7.10 12.98
N VAL A 199 8.60 -5.95 12.35
CA VAL A 199 9.26 -5.55 11.09
C VAL A 199 10.46 -4.61 11.39
N GLY A 200 10.87 -4.51 12.66
CA GLY A 200 11.90 -3.60 13.17
C GLY A 200 13.32 -4.15 13.32
N GLN A 201 13.62 -5.36 12.82
CA GLN A 201 14.97 -5.96 12.79
C GLN A 201 15.49 -6.11 11.36
#